data_AF-A0A662V0G4-F1
#
_entry.id   AF-A0A662V0G4-F1
#
_cell.length_a   1.000
_cell.length_b   1.000
_cell.length_c   1.000
_cell.angle_alpha   90.00
_cell.angle_beta   90.00
_cell.angle_gamma   90.00
#
_symmetry.space_group_name_H-M   'P 1'
#
loop_
_entity.id
_entity.type
_entity.pdbx_description
1 polymer ?
#
loop_
_entity_poly.entity_id
_entity_poly.type
_entity_poly.pdbx_seq_one_letter_code
_entity_poly.pdbx_strand_id
1 'polypeptide(L)'
;MNKARVIIEVKKDSVNPNAVLVAENVFEQLGLSDKDLVVLKTDRKAIVVKPVKASITPNLVIIGENVGKILGVRDIELGEIVKTNIMHVGKAVIEFKTDIPDREVLDNVKKYLRNKIVRKSIPIRVKTGKGVVELAIHADAPTELIYISNKTILEVKTGKTRKYVQSRKTRELLESIVAKIFNELGFSVETNTHVRLKSGLRAEVDVRAYKVIEDTMFEIWVECKNWNKYIGRDAVDKFYSTIINSIKSPNMAIIIAKELSKDAYQEAKANGFLVITLGDKAREDNLEQIENIIKTKITRIFTLLAPVNRNLLNYTEEKGVAET
;
A
#
# COMPACT_ATOMS: atom_id res chain seq x y z
N MET A 1 -2.37 33.34 -0.35
CA MET A 1 -3.37 32.30 -0.63
C MET A 1 -4.47 32.94 -1.45
N ASN A 2 -4.77 32.41 -2.64
CA ASN A 2 -5.89 32.90 -3.45
C ASN A 2 -7.19 32.49 -2.75
N LYS A 3 -8.06 33.46 -2.46
CA LYS A 3 -9.37 33.24 -1.85
C LYS A 3 -10.44 34.09 -2.55
N ALA A 4 -11.66 33.58 -2.55
CA ALA A 4 -12.83 34.27 -3.08
C ALA A 4 -13.97 34.22 -2.06
N ARG A 5 -14.71 35.32 -1.96
CA ARG A 5 -15.97 35.34 -1.21
C ARG A 5 -17.07 34.76 -2.08
N VAL A 6 -17.89 33.90 -1.50
CA VAL A 6 -18.93 33.17 -2.20
C VAL A 6 -20.22 33.13 -1.41
N ILE A 7 -21.33 32.96 -2.12
CA ILE A 7 -22.60 32.54 -1.54
C ILE A 7 -22.60 31.02 -1.57
N ILE A 8 -22.84 30.38 -0.42
CA ILE A 8 -22.95 28.93 -0.30
C ILE A 8 -24.43 28.59 -0.19
N GLU A 9 -24.93 27.80 -1.14
CA GLU A 9 -26.31 27.32 -1.16
C GLU A 9 -26.35 25.79 -1.02
N VAL A 10 -27.18 25.30 -0.09
CA VAL A 10 -27.45 23.86 0.07
C VAL A 10 -28.61 23.48 -0.83
N LYS A 11 -28.39 22.54 -1.74
CA LYS A 11 -29.47 21.94 -2.54
C LYS A 11 -29.80 20.55 -2.00
N LYS A 12 -31.06 20.38 -1.59
CA LYS A 12 -31.63 19.08 -1.22
C LYS A 12 -32.15 18.41 -2.49
N ASP A 13 -31.85 17.12 -2.65
CA ASP A 13 -32.39 16.21 -3.68
C ASP A 13 -32.03 16.47 -5.15
N SER A 14 -31.56 17.67 -5.52
CA SER A 14 -31.21 18.01 -6.92
C SER A 14 -29.73 17.85 -7.27
N VAL A 15 -28.87 17.56 -6.29
CA VAL A 15 -27.42 17.36 -6.47
C VAL A 15 -26.94 16.19 -5.61
N ASN A 16 -25.82 15.58 -6.00
CA ASN A 16 -25.18 14.56 -5.18
C ASN A 16 -24.95 15.10 -3.75
N PRO A 17 -25.34 14.37 -2.69
CA PRO A 17 -25.26 14.85 -1.30
C PRO A 17 -23.86 15.28 -0.85
N ASN A 18 -22.81 14.82 -1.52
CA ASN A 18 -21.41 15.15 -1.23
C ASN A 18 -20.78 16.11 -2.27
N ALA A 19 -21.55 16.62 -3.23
CA ALA A 19 -21.05 17.52 -4.26
C ALA A 19 -20.72 18.92 -3.71
N VAL A 20 -19.72 19.54 -4.35
CA VAL A 20 -19.38 20.95 -4.20
C VAL A 20 -19.18 21.51 -5.60
N LEU A 21 -20.23 22.12 -6.14
CA LEU A 21 -20.24 22.77 -7.44
C LEU A 21 -19.86 24.22 -7.25
N VAL A 22 -18.90 24.72 -8.02
CA VAL A 22 -18.37 26.08 -7.88
C VAL A 22 -18.49 26.79 -9.21
N ALA A 23 -18.99 28.03 -9.17
CA ALA A 23 -19.15 28.87 -10.35
C ALA A 23 -17.83 29.02 -11.14
N GLU A 24 -17.94 29.05 -12.47
CA GLU A 24 -16.79 29.13 -13.37
C GLU A 24 -15.87 30.31 -13.09
N ASN A 25 -16.46 31.48 -12.81
CA ASN A 25 -15.72 32.71 -12.51
C ASN A 25 -14.86 32.57 -11.23
N VAL A 26 -15.33 31.82 -10.23
CA VAL A 26 -14.58 31.55 -9.00
C VAL A 26 -13.44 30.57 -9.28
N PHE A 27 -13.67 29.57 -10.13
CA PHE A 27 -12.62 28.64 -10.60
C PHE A 27 -11.49 29.39 -11.29
N GLU A 28 -11.82 30.30 -12.20
CA GLU A 28 -10.87 31.10 -12.96
C GLU A 28 -10.14 32.12 -12.08
N GLN A 29 -10.87 32.85 -11.23
CA GLN A 29 -10.29 33.80 -10.27
C GLN A 29 -9.24 33.14 -9.37
N LEU A 30 -9.49 31.91 -8.93
CA LEU A 30 -8.58 31.17 -8.06
C LEU A 30 -7.51 30.39 -8.83
N GLY A 31 -7.62 30.29 -10.17
CA GLY A 31 -6.77 29.46 -11.01
C GLY A 31 -6.85 27.98 -10.63
N LEU A 32 -8.06 27.48 -10.36
CA LEU A 32 -8.30 26.10 -9.95
C LEU A 32 -8.31 25.13 -11.14
N SER A 33 -7.83 23.92 -10.89
CA SER A 33 -7.95 22.76 -11.78
C SER A 33 -8.79 21.65 -11.14
N ASP A 34 -9.22 20.66 -11.93
CA ASP A 34 -9.99 19.50 -11.45
C ASP A 34 -9.21 18.58 -10.49
N LYS A 35 -7.92 18.84 -10.27
CA LYS A 35 -7.08 18.11 -9.32
C LYS A 35 -6.93 18.84 -7.98
N ASP A 36 -7.29 20.12 -7.94
CA ASP A 36 -7.09 20.94 -6.75
C ASP A 36 -8.08 20.58 -5.64
N LEU A 37 -7.62 20.74 -4.40
CA LEU A 37 -8.47 20.75 -3.23
C LEU A 37 -8.61 22.20 -2.75
N VAL A 38 -9.81 22.52 -2.24
CA VAL A 38 -10.12 23.83 -1.68
C VAL A 38 -10.56 23.69 -0.24
N VAL A 39 -10.28 24.71 0.57
CA VAL A 39 -10.98 24.89 1.84
C VAL A 39 -12.24 25.69 1.53
N LEU A 40 -13.40 25.10 1.79
CA LEU A 40 -14.66 25.83 1.85
C LEU A 40 -14.94 26.18 3.31
N LYS A 41 -15.15 27.46 3.59
CA LYS A 41 -15.25 27.99 4.95
C LYS A 41 -16.46 28.90 5.10
N THR A 42 -17.14 28.77 6.24
CA THR A 42 -18.08 29.75 6.79
C THR A 42 -17.46 30.40 8.02
N ASP A 43 -18.16 31.35 8.65
CA ASP A 43 -17.70 31.95 9.90
C ASP A 43 -17.58 30.92 11.04
N ARG A 44 -18.32 29.80 10.93
CA ARG A 44 -18.43 28.79 11.99
C ARG A 44 -17.53 27.59 11.75
N LYS A 45 -17.37 27.15 10.51
CA LYS A 45 -16.71 25.89 10.17
C LYS A 45 -15.95 25.96 8.86
N ALA A 46 -15.00 25.05 8.68
CA ALA A 46 -14.27 24.88 7.44
C ALA A 46 -14.12 23.40 7.11
N ILE A 47 -14.12 23.08 5.82
CA ILE A 47 -13.93 21.73 5.30
C ILE A 47 -13.01 21.76 4.09
N VAL A 48 -12.29 20.67 3.85
CA VAL A 48 -11.57 20.48 2.59
C VAL A 48 -12.39 19.60 1.66
N VAL A 49 -12.56 20.08 0.43
CA VAL A 49 -13.40 19.46 -0.58
C VAL A 49 -12.73 19.51 -1.92
N LYS A 50 -13.15 18.59 -2.79
CA LYS A 50 -12.83 18.64 -4.21
C LYS A 50 -13.92 19.46 -4.91
N PRO A 51 -13.61 20.64 -5.45
CA PRO A 51 -14.59 21.44 -6.17
C PRO A 51 -14.83 20.83 -7.56
N VAL A 52 -16.00 21.06 -8.11
CA VAL A 52 -16.37 20.72 -9.49
C VAL A 52 -16.78 22.01 -10.18
N LYS A 53 -16.14 22.35 -11.30
CA LYS A 53 -16.50 23.53 -12.10
C LYS A 53 -17.92 23.34 -12.64
N ALA A 54 -18.76 24.36 -12.47
CA ALA A 54 -20.15 24.32 -12.93
C ALA A 54 -20.59 25.67 -13.50
N SER A 55 -21.37 25.62 -14.59
CA SER A 55 -22.01 26.77 -15.20
C SER A 55 -23.23 27.21 -14.37
N ILE A 56 -22.96 27.89 -13.25
CA ILE A 56 -23.95 28.39 -12.28
C ILE A 56 -23.74 29.90 -12.05
N THR A 57 -24.65 30.51 -11.27
CA THR A 57 -24.60 31.95 -10.94
C THR A 57 -23.20 32.36 -10.43
N PRO A 58 -22.65 33.51 -10.89
CA PRO A 58 -21.34 33.96 -10.45
C PRO A 58 -21.22 34.05 -8.93
N ASN A 59 -20.04 33.70 -8.41
CA ASN A 59 -19.74 33.68 -6.96
C ASN A 59 -20.61 32.72 -6.13
N LEU A 60 -21.35 31.82 -6.77
CA LEU A 60 -22.13 30.79 -6.09
C LEU A 60 -21.32 29.50 -5.92
N VAL A 61 -21.51 28.86 -4.77
CA VAL A 61 -21.10 27.48 -4.49
C VAL A 61 -22.33 26.71 -4.09
N ILE A 62 -22.71 25.70 -4.87
CA ILE A 62 -23.79 24.78 -4.54
C ILE A 62 -23.20 23.56 -3.85
N ILE A 63 -23.69 23.25 -2.66
CA ILE A 63 -23.26 22.07 -1.89
C ILE A 63 -24.41 21.09 -1.67
N GLY A 64 -24.08 19.81 -1.66
CA GLY A 64 -25.02 18.77 -1.27
C GLY A 64 -25.31 18.76 0.23
N GLU A 65 -26.40 18.11 0.62
CA GLU A 65 -26.93 18.12 1.99
C GLU A 65 -25.91 17.64 3.05
N ASN A 66 -25.09 16.63 2.76
CA ASN A 66 -24.08 16.14 3.72
C ASN A 66 -22.98 17.17 3.96
N VAL A 67 -22.55 17.86 2.89
CA VAL A 67 -21.56 18.93 2.98
C VAL A 67 -22.13 20.09 3.80
N GLY A 68 -23.41 20.45 3.57
CA GLY A 68 -24.15 21.45 4.34
C GLY A 68 -24.19 21.12 5.84
N LYS A 69 -24.53 19.88 6.20
CA LYS A 69 -24.52 19.39 7.59
C LYS A 69 -23.15 19.55 8.25
N ILE A 70 -22.07 19.21 7.53
CA ILE A 70 -20.71 19.35 8.07
C ILE A 70 -20.38 20.83 8.30
N LEU A 71 -20.65 21.70 7.33
CA LEU A 71 -20.40 23.15 7.44
C LEU A 71 -21.37 23.91 8.36
N GLY A 72 -22.50 23.29 8.73
CA GLY A 72 -23.54 23.94 9.52
C GLY A 72 -24.42 24.91 8.72
N VAL A 73 -24.39 24.84 7.39
CA VAL A 73 -25.23 25.62 6.48
C VAL A 73 -26.55 24.87 6.29
N ARG A 74 -27.69 25.55 6.45
CA ARG A 74 -29.02 24.94 6.27
C ARG A 74 -29.57 25.15 4.86
N ASP A 75 -29.58 26.41 4.42
CA ASP A 75 -30.11 26.82 3.11
C ASP A 75 -29.08 27.70 2.39
N ILE A 76 -28.85 28.93 2.84
CA ILE A 76 -27.87 29.85 2.22
C ILE A 76 -27.03 30.54 3.30
N GLU A 77 -25.73 30.68 3.07
CA GLU A 77 -24.80 31.40 3.96
C GLU A 77 -23.65 32.03 3.15
N LEU A 78 -23.11 33.15 3.62
CA LEU A 78 -21.88 33.72 3.04
C LEU A 78 -20.67 32.91 3.51
N GLY A 79 -19.71 32.74 2.61
CA GLY A 79 -18.48 32.01 2.93
C GLY A 79 -17.29 32.44 2.11
N GLU A 80 -16.21 31.72 2.32
CA GLU A 80 -14.97 31.86 1.57
C GLU A 80 -14.56 30.50 1.00
N ILE A 81 -14.09 30.51 -0.24
CA ILE A 81 -13.39 29.39 -0.86
C ILE A 81 -11.94 29.78 -1.05
N VAL A 82 -11.04 28.93 -0.56
CA VAL A 82 -9.61 29.20 -0.52
C VAL A 82 -8.90 28.10 -1.29
N LYS A 83 -8.12 28.47 -2.31
CA LYS A 83 -7.23 27.53 -3.00
C LYS A 83 -6.16 27.08 -2.00
N THR A 84 -5.99 25.77 -1.91
CA THR A 84 -5.02 25.17 -1.00
C THR A 84 -3.85 24.60 -1.77
N ASN A 85 -2.70 24.50 -1.11
CA ASN A 85 -1.60 23.65 -1.57
C ASN A 85 -1.73 22.25 -0.95
N ILE A 86 -2.96 21.79 -0.69
CA ILE A 86 -3.23 20.44 -0.17
C ILE A 86 -3.49 19.54 -1.35
N MET A 87 -2.79 18.42 -1.41
CA MET A 87 -2.96 17.46 -2.49
C MET A 87 -3.61 16.18 -1.98
N HIS A 88 -4.55 15.65 -2.75
CA HIS A 88 -5.03 14.29 -2.52
C HIS A 88 -3.93 13.30 -2.90
N VAL A 89 -3.63 12.37 -2.00
CA VAL A 89 -2.63 11.33 -2.25
C VAL A 89 -3.29 9.98 -2.47
N GLY A 90 -2.89 9.29 -3.54
CA GLY A 90 -3.34 7.92 -3.81
C GLY A 90 -2.72 6.90 -2.84
N LYS A 91 -1.52 7.18 -2.34
CA LYS A 91 -0.76 6.32 -1.43
C LYS A 91 -0.06 7.17 -0.37
N ALA A 92 -0.06 6.70 0.87
CA ALA A 92 0.71 7.28 1.97
C ALA A 92 1.26 6.17 2.88
N VAL A 93 2.42 6.44 3.48
CA VAL A 93 3.18 5.53 4.33
C VAL A 93 3.19 6.05 5.76
N ILE A 94 2.77 5.22 6.71
CA ILE A 94 2.71 5.48 8.14
C ILE A 94 4.03 5.01 8.76
N GLU A 95 4.81 5.91 9.33
CA GLU A 95 6.01 5.57 10.11
C GLU A 95 5.71 5.76 11.59
N PHE A 96 5.68 4.67 12.37
CA PHE A 96 5.56 4.78 13.82
C PHE A 96 6.89 5.22 14.43
N LYS A 97 6.84 6.08 15.45
CA LYS A 97 8.03 6.47 16.23
C LYS A 97 8.50 5.36 17.17
N THR A 98 7.57 4.51 17.57
CA THR A 98 7.79 3.29 18.36
C THR A 98 7.61 2.06 17.47
N ASP A 99 7.67 0.88 18.09
CA ASP A 99 7.31 -0.36 17.40
C ASP A 99 5.93 -0.28 16.76
N ILE A 100 5.78 -0.99 15.63
CA ILE A 100 4.50 -1.13 14.93
C ILE A 100 3.51 -1.75 15.91
N PRO A 101 2.38 -1.08 16.18
CA PRO A 101 1.43 -1.55 17.16
C PRO A 101 0.66 -2.77 16.64
N ASP A 102 -0.09 -3.42 17.53
CA ASP A 102 -0.92 -4.57 17.16
C ASP A 102 -1.97 -4.20 16.08
N ARG A 103 -2.57 -5.23 15.47
CA ARG A 103 -3.53 -5.07 14.37
C ARG A 103 -4.70 -4.16 14.72
N GLU A 104 -5.22 -4.26 15.94
CA GLU A 104 -6.38 -3.49 16.39
C GLU A 104 -6.05 -2.00 16.52
N VAL A 105 -4.88 -1.69 17.10
CA VAL A 105 -4.38 -0.33 17.20
C VAL A 105 -4.08 0.24 15.81
N LEU A 106 -3.49 -0.55 14.91
CA LEU A 106 -3.23 -0.15 13.53
C LEU A 106 -4.52 0.17 12.76
N ASP A 107 -5.56 -0.65 12.91
CA ASP A 107 -6.86 -0.43 12.28
C ASP A 107 -7.51 0.87 12.80
N ASN A 108 -7.41 1.12 14.10
CA ASN A 108 -7.86 2.38 14.72
C ASN A 108 -7.10 3.60 14.19
N VAL A 109 -5.77 3.48 14.02
CA VAL A 109 -4.95 4.53 13.42
C VAL A 109 -5.37 4.80 11.97
N LYS A 110 -5.53 3.74 11.15
CA LYS A 110 -5.97 3.89 9.76
C LYS A 110 -7.34 4.57 9.68
N LYS A 111 -8.28 4.17 10.54
CA LYS A 111 -9.60 4.79 10.67
C LYS A 111 -9.50 6.25 11.05
N TYR A 112 -8.63 6.60 12.02
CA TYR A 112 -8.39 7.98 12.42
C TYR A 112 -7.86 8.83 11.25
N LEU A 113 -6.93 8.30 10.45
CA LEU A 113 -6.33 9.03 9.33
C LEU A 113 -7.27 9.25 8.14
N ARG A 114 -8.37 8.50 8.03
CA ARG A 114 -9.32 8.66 6.92
C ARG A 114 -9.99 10.03 6.94
N ASN A 115 -10.05 10.63 5.75
CA ASN A 115 -10.60 11.96 5.49
C ASN A 115 -9.97 13.06 6.35
N LYS A 116 -8.65 12.96 6.57
CA LYS A 116 -7.88 13.97 7.29
C LYS A 116 -6.82 14.62 6.42
N ILE A 117 -6.57 15.89 6.71
CA ILE A 117 -5.40 16.61 6.24
C ILE A 117 -4.29 16.37 7.26
N VAL A 118 -3.12 15.98 6.78
CA VAL A 118 -1.94 15.79 7.62
C VAL A 118 -0.77 16.55 7.04
N ARG A 119 0.14 17.01 7.91
CA ARG A 119 1.46 17.48 7.47
C ARG A 119 2.38 16.29 7.26
N LYS A 120 3.00 16.22 6.10
CA LYS A 120 3.97 15.20 5.72
C LYS A 120 5.17 15.26 6.64
N SER A 121 5.64 14.09 7.07
CA SER A 121 6.84 13.88 7.89
C SER A 121 6.84 14.55 9.27
N ILE A 122 5.73 15.16 9.69
CA ILE A 122 5.57 15.70 11.05
C ILE A 122 4.90 14.64 11.93
N PRO A 123 5.46 14.35 13.13
CA PRO A 123 4.85 13.41 14.06
C PRO A 123 3.49 13.91 14.57
N ILE A 124 2.53 13.00 14.64
CA ILE A 124 1.21 13.20 15.21
C ILE A 124 0.93 12.12 16.27
N ARG A 125 0.19 12.51 17.30
CA ARG A 125 -0.24 11.61 18.37
C ARG A 125 -1.69 11.21 18.13
N VAL A 126 -1.94 9.91 18.09
CA VAL A 126 -3.27 9.33 17.88
C VAL A 126 -3.67 8.54 19.13
N LYS A 127 -4.75 8.96 19.77
CA LYS A 127 -5.36 8.20 20.87
C LYS A 127 -6.11 7.01 20.30
N THR A 128 -5.78 5.83 20.79
CA THR A 128 -6.40 4.54 20.46
C THR A 128 -7.07 3.98 21.71
N GLY A 129 -7.89 2.94 21.57
CA GLY A 129 -8.51 2.28 22.72
C GLY A 129 -7.49 1.70 23.73
N LYS A 130 -6.23 1.50 23.32
CA LYS A 130 -5.16 0.90 24.14
C LYS A 130 -4.06 1.88 24.56
N GLY A 131 -4.18 3.17 24.21
CA GLY A 131 -3.16 4.17 24.58
C GLY A 131 -3.00 5.27 23.54
N VAL A 132 -1.83 5.92 23.52
CA VAL A 132 -1.49 6.94 22.52
C VAL A 132 -0.31 6.44 21.71
N VAL A 133 -0.42 6.49 20.38
CA VAL A 133 0.67 6.16 19.46
C VAL A 133 1.16 7.42 18.76
N GLU A 134 2.47 7.50 18.54
CA GLU A 134 3.09 8.60 17.82
C GLU A 134 3.61 8.10 16.46
N LEU A 135 3.24 8.80 15.39
CA LEU A 135 3.53 8.39 14.02
C LEU A 135 3.73 9.60 13.11
N ALA A 136 4.45 9.42 12.01
CA ALA A 136 4.57 10.39 10.92
C ALA A 136 3.97 9.80 9.63
N ILE A 137 3.45 10.65 8.75
CA ILE A 137 2.93 10.23 7.45
C ILE A 137 3.84 10.73 6.34
N HIS A 138 4.25 9.84 5.45
CA HIS A 138 5.03 10.15 4.25
C HIS A 138 4.19 9.89 3.01
N ALA A 139 4.32 10.75 2.01
CA ALA A 139 3.69 10.54 0.72
C ALA A 139 4.55 11.18 -0.36
N ASP A 140 4.53 10.59 -1.56
CA ASP A 140 5.14 11.21 -2.73
C ASP A 140 4.23 12.34 -3.22
N ALA A 141 4.53 13.53 -2.73
CA ALA A 141 3.75 14.73 -2.92
C ALA A 141 4.67 15.95 -2.82
N PRO A 142 4.73 16.85 -3.80
CA PRO A 142 5.48 18.10 -3.70
C PRO A 142 5.02 19.05 -2.58
N THR A 143 3.85 18.83 -2.00
CA THR A 143 3.30 19.69 -0.95
C THR A 143 3.57 19.14 0.46
N GLU A 144 3.69 20.03 1.44
CA GLU A 144 3.80 19.63 2.86
C GLU A 144 2.48 19.12 3.43
N LEU A 145 1.34 19.65 2.97
CA LEU A 145 0.02 19.23 3.41
C LEU A 145 -0.57 18.26 2.39
N ILE A 146 -1.06 17.13 2.90
CA ILE A 146 -1.69 16.08 2.09
C ILE A 146 -3.04 15.71 2.67
N TYR A 147 -3.96 15.32 1.80
CA TYR A 147 -5.28 14.81 2.17
C TYR A 147 -5.34 13.30 1.99
N ILE A 148 -5.58 12.60 3.09
CA ILE A 148 -5.79 11.14 3.12
C ILE A 148 -7.28 10.88 3.01
N SER A 149 -7.74 10.39 1.86
CA SER A 149 -9.15 10.02 1.68
C SER A 149 -9.41 8.58 2.10
N ASN A 150 -10.68 8.16 2.05
CA ASN A 150 -11.07 6.75 2.17
C ASN A 150 -10.42 5.84 1.11
N LYS A 151 -10.06 6.39 -0.05
CA LYS A 151 -9.45 5.63 -1.17
C LYS A 151 -7.93 5.61 -1.13
N THR A 152 -7.30 6.43 -0.28
CA THR A 152 -5.83 6.45 -0.15
C THR A 152 -5.33 5.09 0.35
N ILE A 153 -4.33 4.51 -0.28
CA ILE A 153 -3.67 3.29 0.23
C ILE A 153 -2.75 3.69 1.39
N LEU A 154 -2.95 3.08 2.56
CA LEU A 154 -2.15 3.34 3.76
C LEU A 154 -1.24 2.15 4.05
N GLU A 155 0.04 2.30 3.74
CA GLU A 155 1.11 1.35 4.06
C GLU A 155 1.79 1.74 5.37
N VAL A 156 2.46 0.80 6.02
CA VAL A 156 3.25 1.08 7.23
C VAL A 156 4.72 0.96 6.85
N LYS A 157 5.51 2.00 7.12
CA LYS A 157 6.95 2.00 6.94
C LYS A 157 7.53 1.03 7.94
N THR A 158 8.08 -0.07 7.45
CA THR A 158 8.85 -1.04 8.24
C THR A 158 10.28 -0.51 8.41
N GLY A 159 10.41 0.65 9.05
CA GLY A 159 11.69 1.30 9.31
C GLY A 159 12.12 1.08 10.76
N LYS A 160 13.23 0.37 10.94
CA LYS A 160 13.81 -0.17 12.18
C LYS A 160 13.22 -1.51 12.59
N THR A 161 14.11 -2.50 12.53
CA THR A 161 14.08 -3.76 13.23
C THR A 161 13.27 -3.64 14.51
N ARG A 162 12.14 -4.37 14.53
CA ARG A 162 11.66 -5.03 15.73
C ARG A 162 12.90 -5.45 16.54
N LYS A 163 13.18 -4.77 17.67
CA LYS A 163 13.84 -5.46 18.79
C LYS A 163 12.79 -6.44 19.30
N TYR A 164 12.64 -7.54 18.59
CA TYR A 164 11.81 -8.66 19.01
C TYR A 164 12.62 -9.44 20.04
N VAL A 165 12.72 -8.87 21.23
CA VAL A 165 12.93 -9.63 22.45
C VAL A 165 11.53 -9.65 23.05
N GLN A 166 10.79 -10.76 23.10
CA GLN A 166 11.20 -12.12 23.40
C GLN A 166 10.07 -13.07 22.95
N SER A 167 10.46 -14.26 22.52
CA SER A 167 9.63 -15.45 22.23
C SER A 167 8.93 -15.48 20.86
N ARG A 168 9.66 -15.85 19.80
CA ARG A 168 9.00 -16.41 18.60
C ARG A 168 9.66 -17.72 18.17
N LYS A 169 8.81 -18.71 17.93
CA LYS A 169 9.17 -20.04 17.44
C LYS A 169 9.97 -19.89 16.14
N THR A 170 11.01 -20.69 15.97
CA THR A 170 11.95 -20.65 14.83
C THR A 170 11.29 -20.59 13.44
N ARG A 171 10.04 -21.03 13.28
CA ARG A 171 9.28 -20.95 12.02
C ARG A 171 9.15 -19.51 11.51
N GLU A 172 8.80 -18.57 12.39
CA GLU A 172 8.52 -17.17 12.03
C GLU A 172 9.77 -16.40 11.62
N LEU A 173 10.96 -16.90 11.99
CA LEU A 173 12.24 -16.28 11.69
C LEU A 173 12.58 -16.40 10.20
N LEU A 174 12.38 -17.59 9.60
CA LEU A 174 12.63 -17.79 8.16
C LEU A 174 11.64 -17.00 7.30
N GLU A 175 10.36 -17.00 7.67
CA GLU A 175 9.31 -16.21 6.99
C GLU A 175 9.64 -14.72 6.99
N SER A 176 10.17 -14.20 8.10
CA SER A 176 10.55 -12.79 8.24
C SER A 176 11.71 -12.41 7.32
N ILE A 177 12.73 -13.28 7.20
CA ILE A 177 13.86 -13.07 6.29
C ILE A 177 13.38 -13.05 4.84
N VAL A 178 12.56 -14.02 4.45
CA VAL A 178 12.03 -14.14 3.10
C VAL A 178 11.18 -12.92 2.76
N ALA A 179 10.31 -12.49 3.68
CA ALA A 179 9.48 -11.32 3.47
C ALA A 179 10.31 -10.04 3.31
N LYS A 180 11.38 -9.87 4.10
CA LYS A 180 12.31 -8.74 3.95
C LYS A 180 12.90 -8.72 2.53
N ILE A 181 13.42 -9.85 2.05
CA ILE A 181 14.07 -9.95 0.74
C ILE A 181 13.09 -9.62 -0.40
N PHE A 182 11.86 -10.14 -0.38
CA PHE A 182 10.88 -9.82 -1.41
C PHE A 182 10.44 -8.35 -1.37
N ASN A 183 10.31 -7.74 -0.19
CA ASN A 183 10.07 -6.30 -0.09
C ASN A 183 11.21 -5.48 -0.69
N GLU A 184 12.48 -5.86 -0.44
CA GLU A 184 13.66 -5.20 -1.04
C GLU A 184 13.67 -5.31 -2.59
N LEU A 185 13.08 -6.37 -3.15
CA LEU A 185 12.91 -6.57 -4.59
C LEU A 185 11.66 -5.84 -5.15
N GLY A 186 10.96 -5.07 -4.32
CA GLY A 186 9.81 -4.26 -4.71
C GLY A 186 8.49 -5.02 -4.85
N PHE A 187 8.37 -6.19 -4.19
CA PHE A 187 7.08 -6.87 -4.02
C PHE A 187 6.36 -6.36 -2.77
N SER A 188 5.04 -6.36 -2.80
CA SER A 188 4.22 -6.34 -1.58
C SER A 188 4.20 -7.74 -0.98
N VAL A 189 4.31 -7.87 0.34
CA VAL A 189 4.44 -9.17 1.00
C VAL A 189 3.46 -9.34 2.16
N GLU A 190 2.84 -10.52 2.22
CA GLU A 190 2.01 -11.00 3.32
C GLU A 190 2.60 -12.31 3.87
N THR A 191 2.72 -12.44 5.19
CA THR A 191 3.18 -13.67 5.86
C THR A 191 2.01 -14.37 6.54
N ASN A 192 2.04 -15.71 6.66
CA ASN A 192 0.98 -16.51 7.28
C ASN A 192 -0.40 -16.22 6.67
N THR A 193 -0.44 -16.01 5.36
CA THR A 193 -1.68 -15.63 4.67
C THR A 193 -2.54 -16.86 4.44
N HIS A 194 -3.85 -16.65 4.35
CA HIS A 194 -4.80 -17.73 4.13
C HIS A 194 -5.46 -17.57 2.76
N VAL A 195 -5.17 -18.50 1.86
CA VAL A 195 -5.73 -18.54 0.50
C VAL A 195 -7.01 -19.35 0.48
N ARG A 196 -7.97 -18.94 -0.36
CA ARG A 196 -9.24 -19.66 -0.51
C ARG A 196 -9.08 -20.82 -1.48
N LEU A 197 -9.56 -21.99 -1.07
CA LEU A 197 -9.65 -23.18 -1.89
C LEU A 197 -10.99 -23.23 -2.63
N LYS A 198 -11.04 -23.99 -3.72
CA LYS A 198 -12.25 -24.27 -4.52
C LYS A 198 -13.36 -24.91 -3.69
N SER A 199 -13.00 -25.65 -2.63
CA SER A 199 -13.96 -26.22 -1.67
C SER A 199 -14.59 -25.21 -0.71
N GLY A 200 -14.16 -23.94 -0.73
CA GLY A 200 -14.56 -22.91 0.22
C GLY A 200 -13.75 -22.88 1.52
N LEU A 201 -12.90 -23.89 1.76
CA LEU A 201 -11.94 -23.91 2.86
C LEU A 201 -10.78 -22.93 2.64
N ARG A 202 -9.94 -22.76 3.66
CA ARG A 202 -8.72 -21.94 3.59
C ARG A 202 -7.48 -22.79 3.83
N ALA A 203 -6.43 -22.51 3.09
CA ALA A 203 -5.10 -23.05 3.31
C ALA A 203 -4.13 -21.92 3.66
N GLU A 204 -3.18 -22.20 4.54
CA GLU A 204 -2.12 -21.28 4.92
C GLU A 204 -0.99 -21.33 3.87
N VAL A 205 -0.44 -20.18 3.54
CA VAL A 205 0.79 -20.00 2.76
C VAL A 205 1.75 -19.19 3.61
N ASP A 206 2.97 -19.71 3.80
CA ASP A 206 3.94 -19.13 4.74
C ASP A 206 4.31 -17.67 4.33
N VAL A 207 4.62 -17.44 3.05
CA VAL A 207 4.83 -16.09 2.49
C VAL A 207 4.18 -15.96 1.11
N ARG A 208 3.42 -14.88 0.92
CA ARG A 208 2.82 -14.47 -0.35
C ARG A 208 3.39 -13.13 -0.76
N ALA A 209 4.19 -13.12 -1.82
CA ALA A 209 4.75 -11.92 -2.43
C ALA A 209 4.00 -11.62 -3.73
N TYR A 210 3.62 -10.37 -3.96
CA TYR A 210 2.92 -9.98 -5.17
C TYR A 210 3.32 -8.61 -5.67
N LYS A 211 3.24 -8.42 -6.98
CA LYS A 211 3.51 -7.17 -7.67
C LYS A 211 2.54 -7.02 -8.83
N VAL A 212 2.03 -5.82 -9.03
CA VAL A 212 1.25 -5.50 -10.23
C VAL A 212 2.24 -5.16 -11.34
N ILE A 213 2.21 -5.92 -12.42
CA ILE A 213 2.98 -5.69 -13.63
C ILE A 213 1.95 -5.36 -14.72
N GLU A 214 1.93 -4.10 -15.14
CA GLU A 214 0.89 -3.53 -16.00
C GLU A 214 -0.51 -3.70 -15.38
N ASP A 215 -1.33 -4.59 -15.91
CA ASP A 215 -2.68 -4.92 -15.44
C ASP A 215 -2.73 -6.28 -14.71
N THR A 216 -1.62 -7.01 -14.66
CA THR A 216 -1.57 -8.39 -14.17
C THR A 216 -0.89 -8.45 -12.82
N MET A 217 -1.57 -9.05 -11.84
CA MET A 217 -0.96 -9.34 -10.54
C MET A 217 -0.08 -10.58 -10.65
N PHE A 218 1.24 -10.36 -10.68
CA PHE A 218 2.25 -11.40 -10.57
C PHE A 218 2.44 -11.80 -9.11
N GLU A 219 2.21 -13.07 -8.81
CA GLU A 219 2.08 -13.59 -7.45
C GLU A 219 3.01 -14.78 -7.23
N ILE A 220 3.70 -14.79 -6.10
CA ILE A 220 4.69 -15.79 -5.71
C ILE A 220 4.29 -16.32 -4.33
N TRP A 221 4.17 -17.64 -4.23
CA TRP A 221 3.95 -18.30 -2.94
C TRP A 221 5.22 -19.01 -2.52
N VAL A 222 5.57 -18.87 -1.25
CA VAL A 222 6.79 -19.43 -0.68
C VAL A 222 6.45 -20.19 0.57
N GLU A 223 6.82 -21.47 0.61
CA GLU A 223 6.76 -22.30 1.81
C GLU A 223 8.12 -22.28 2.51
N CYS A 224 8.12 -21.88 3.78
CA CYS A 224 9.29 -21.71 4.62
C CYS A 224 9.38 -22.84 5.65
N LYS A 225 10.12 -23.91 5.34
CA LYS A 225 10.26 -25.07 6.24
C LYS A 225 11.54 -25.00 7.05
N ASN A 226 11.44 -24.26 8.16
CA ASN A 226 12.53 -24.13 9.12
C ASN A 226 12.57 -25.32 10.12
N TRP A 227 12.65 -26.54 9.61
CA TRP A 227 12.60 -27.78 10.40
C TRP A 227 14.01 -28.30 10.73
N ASN A 228 14.14 -29.07 11.81
CA ASN A 228 15.40 -29.72 12.18
C ASN A 228 15.72 -30.92 11.27
N LYS A 229 14.68 -31.55 10.72
CA LYS A 229 14.77 -32.69 9.80
C LYS A 229 14.62 -32.21 8.36
N TYR A 230 15.09 -33.02 7.41
CA TYR A 230 14.82 -32.80 6.00
C TYR A 230 13.32 -32.83 5.72
N ILE A 231 12.89 -32.08 4.71
CA ILE A 231 11.51 -32.17 4.22
C ILE A 231 11.33 -33.46 3.42
N GLY A 232 10.24 -34.19 3.70
CA GLY A 232 9.76 -35.31 2.89
C GLY A 232 8.81 -34.89 1.77
N ARG A 233 8.47 -35.86 0.91
CA ARG A 233 7.57 -35.67 -0.23
C ARG A 233 6.19 -35.17 0.19
N ASP A 234 5.72 -35.61 1.35
CA ASP A 234 4.43 -35.24 1.95
C ASP A 234 4.22 -33.72 2.06
N ALA A 235 5.26 -32.96 2.43
CA ALA A 235 5.15 -31.51 2.52
C ALA A 235 5.10 -30.84 1.15
N VAL A 236 5.80 -31.42 0.14
CA VAL A 236 5.75 -30.95 -1.25
C VAL A 236 4.36 -31.21 -1.83
N ASP A 237 3.83 -32.41 -1.64
CA ASP A 237 2.49 -32.81 -2.08
C ASP A 237 1.41 -31.94 -1.43
N LYS A 238 1.57 -31.60 -0.15
CA LYS A 238 0.65 -30.69 0.56
C LYS A 238 0.67 -29.29 -0.07
N PHE A 239 1.84 -28.76 -0.40
CA PHE A 239 1.94 -27.44 -1.03
C PHE A 239 1.38 -27.46 -2.45
N TYR A 240 1.68 -28.51 -3.22
CA TYR A 240 1.10 -28.73 -4.54
C TYR A 240 -0.42 -28.83 -4.49
N SER A 241 -0.96 -29.64 -3.57
CA SER A 241 -2.39 -29.76 -3.32
C SER A 241 -3.02 -28.41 -2.98
N THR A 242 -2.33 -27.59 -2.19
CA THR A 242 -2.78 -26.22 -1.87
C THR A 242 -2.87 -25.36 -3.13
N ILE A 243 -1.87 -25.41 -4.00
CA ILE A 243 -1.84 -24.64 -5.25
C ILE A 243 -2.95 -25.08 -6.21
N ILE A 244 -3.08 -26.37 -6.52
CA ILE A 244 -4.07 -26.86 -7.50
C ILE A 244 -5.51 -26.67 -7.05
N ASN A 245 -5.73 -26.71 -5.73
CA ASN A 245 -7.06 -26.55 -5.13
C ASN A 245 -7.38 -25.10 -4.80
N SER A 246 -6.45 -24.16 -4.99
CA SER A 246 -6.73 -22.75 -4.77
C SER A 246 -7.60 -22.17 -5.89
N ILE A 247 -8.43 -21.18 -5.54
CA ILE A 247 -9.24 -20.45 -6.52
C ILE A 247 -8.34 -19.70 -7.51
N LYS A 248 -7.23 -19.16 -7.02
CA LYS A 248 -6.18 -18.53 -7.82
C LYS A 248 -4.85 -19.20 -7.49
N SER A 249 -4.14 -19.63 -8.53
CA SER A 249 -2.79 -20.18 -8.41
C SER A 249 -1.75 -19.06 -8.49
N PRO A 250 -0.60 -19.20 -7.81
CA PRO A 250 0.51 -18.28 -7.98
C PRO A 250 1.14 -18.43 -9.37
N ASN A 251 1.80 -17.38 -9.84
CA ASN A 251 2.64 -17.42 -11.04
C ASN A 251 3.96 -18.16 -10.79
N MET A 252 4.43 -18.21 -9.54
CA MET A 252 5.63 -18.92 -9.14
C MET A 252 5.49 -19.50 -7.73
N ALA A 253 5.98 -20.71 -7.52
CA ALA A 253 6.00 -21.37 -6.23
C ALA A 253 7.43 -21.71 -5.82
N ILE A 254 7.79 -21.41 -4.58
CA ILE A 254 9.13 -21.60 -4.04
C ILE A 254 9.06 -22.39 -2.73
N ILE A 255 9.97 -23.34 -2.55
CA ILE A 255 10.18 -24.02 -1.26
C ILE A 255 11.55 -23.61 -0.73
N ILE A 256 11.57 -23.10 0.49
CA ILE A 256 12.80 -22.72 1.19
C ILE A 256 12.94 -23.56 2.45
N ALA A 257 14.05 -24.27 2.57
CA ALA A 257 14.27 -25.19 3.69
C ALA A 257 15.75 -25.47 3.93
N LYS A 258 16.07 -26.02 5.11
CA LYS A 258 17.41 -26.55 5.39
C LYS A 258 17.84 -27.51 4.27
N GLU A 259 17.12 -28.62 4.14
CA GLU A 259 17.37 -29.71 3.22
C GLU A 259 16.05 -30.40 2.84
N LEU A 260 16.03 -31.03 1.66
CA LEU A 260 14.93 -31.87 1.18
C LEU A 260 15.46 -33.29 0.96
N SER A 261 14.63 -34.31 1.14
CA SER A 261 14.96 -35.64 0.65
C SER A 261 15.09 -35.64 -0.88
N LYS A 262 15.80 -36.63 -1.44
CA LYS A 262 15.95 -36.77 -2.89
C LYS A 262 14.58 -36.82 -3.59
N ASP A 263 13.65 -37.59 -3.03
CA ASP A 263 12.30 -37.73 -3.57
C ASP A 263 11.52 -36.42 -3.50
N ALA A 264 11.59 -35.70 -2.38
CA ALA A 264 10.94 -34.40 -2.24
C ALA A 264 11.51 -33.38 -3.24
N TYR A 265 12.83 -33.39 -3.47
CA TYR A 265 13.46 -32.52 -4.45
C TYR A 265 13.03 -32.83 -5.88
N GLN A 266 12.96 -34.11 -6.27
CA GLN A 266 12.48 -34.51 -7.60
C GLN A 266 11.01 -34.16 -7.80
N GLU A 267 10.17 -34.40 -6.80
CA GLU A 267 8.75 -34.05 -6.84
C GLU A 267 8.55 -32.53 -6.96
N ALA A 268 9.29 -31.74 -6.18
CA ALA A 268 9.22 -30.28 -6.25
C ALA A 268 9.59 -29.79 -7.66
N LYS A 269 10.66 -30.34 -8.23
CA LYS A 269 11.09 -30.02 -9.60
C LYS A 269 10.06 -30.42 -10.65
N ALA A 270 9.46 -31.60 -10.52
CA ALA A 270 8.44 -32.10 -11.45
C ALA A 270 7.19 -31.19 -11.47
N ASN A 271 6.83 -30.63 -10.31
CA ASN A 271 5.71 -29.69 -10.17
C ASN A 271 6.09 -28.22 -10.47
N GLY A 272 7.30 -27.96 -10.97
CA GLY A 272 7.74 -26.61 -11.34
C GLY A 272 8.09 -25.70 -10.16
N PHE A 273 8.31 -26.25 -8.97
CA PHE A 273 8.70 -25.46 -7.80
C PHE A 273 10.19 -25.12 -7.85
N LEU A 274 10.51 -23.87 -7.53
CA LEU A 274 11.89 -23.47 -7.26
C LEU A 274 12.25 -23.89 -5.84
N VAL A 275 13.39 -24.57 -5.68
CA VAL A 275 13.86 -25.04 -4.38
C VAL A 275 15.10 -24.28 -3.96
N ILE A 276 15.05 -23.67 -2.78
CA ILE A 276 16.19 -23.02 -2.14
C ILE A 276 16.56 -23.80 -0.88
N THR A 277 17.62 -24.59 -0.99
CA THR A 277 18.26 -25.23 0.15
C THR A 277 19.18 -24.25 0.88
N LEU A 278 19.10 -24.24 2.21
CA LEU A 278 19.87 -23.38 3.11
C LEU A 278 21.12 -24.08 3.68
N GLY A 279 21.14 -25.41 3.73
CA GLY A 279 22.21 -26.21 4.35
C GLY A 279 22.18 -26.20 5.89
N ASP A 280 21.60 -25.17 6.50
CA ASP A 280 21.32 -25.12 7.93
C ASP A 280 19.93 -24.53 8.21
N LYS A 281 19.40 -24.83 9.38
CA LYS A 281 18.16 -24.23 9.88
C LYS A 281 18.43 -22.78 10.29
N ALA A 282 17.49 -21.89 9.97
CA ALA A 282 17.55 -20.50 10.39
C ALA A 282 17.38 -20.37 11.91
N ARG A 283 18.33 -19.68 12.54
CA ARG A 283 18.45 -19.38 13.97
C ARG A 283 18.92 -17.93 14.12
N GLU A 284 18.78 -17.37 15.31
CA GLU A 284 19.20 -15.98 15.57
C GLU A 284 20.71 -15.77 15.35
N ASP A 285 21.53 -16.79 15.61
CA ASP A 285 22.99 -16.76 15.50
C ASP A 285 23.53 -16.89 14.06
N ASN A 286 22.71 -17.34 13.10
CA ASN A 286 23.10 -17.53 11.70
C ASN A 286 22.24 -16.72 10.70
N LEU A 287 21.47 -15.73 11.19
CA LEU A 287 20.54 -14.94 10.41
C LEU A 287 21.12 -14.33 9.13
N GLU A 288 22.27 -13.67 9.26
CA GLU A 288 22.92 -12.96 8.15
C GLU A 288 23.34 -13.92 7.04
N GLN A 289 23.86 -15.10 7.42
CA GLN A 289 24.22 -16.15 6.46
C GLN A 289 23.00 -16.65 5.70
N ILE A 290 21.91 -16.95 6.41
CA ILE A 290 20.66 -17.43 5.82
C ILE A 290 20.05 -16.37 4.90
N GLU A 291 20.03 -15.11 5.34
CA GLU A 291 19.56 -13.98 4.54
C GLU A 291 20.35 -13.86 3.24
N ASN A 292 21.68 -13.90 3.30
CA ASN A 292 22.53 -13.82 2.12
C ASN A 292 22.29 -14.96 1.14
N ILE A 293 22.18 -16.21 1.63
CA ILE A 293 21.89 -17.38 0.77
C ILE A 293 20.57 -17.19 0.01
N ILE A 294 19.50 -16.79 0.72
CA ILE A 294 18.19 -16.61 0.12
C ILE A 294 18.22 -15.43 -0.86
N LYS A 295 18.80 -14.29 -0.46
CA LYS A 295 18.87 -13.08 -1.26
C LYS A 295 19.63 -13.32 -2.56
N THR A 296 20.79 -13.97 -2.50
CA THR A 296 21.57 -14.31 -3.69
C THR A 296 20.79 -15.22 -4.65
N LYS A 297 20.13 -16.26 -4.14
CA LYS A 297 19.37 -17.21 -4.99
C LYS A 297 18.15 -16.54 -5.62
N ILE A 298 17.36 -15.80 -4.84
CA ILE A 298 16.16 -15.10 -5.35
C ILE A 298 16.56 -14.03 -6.37
N THR A 299 17.56 -13.20 -6.07
CA THR A 299 18.03 -12.16 -7.00
C THR A 299 18.52 -12.78 -8.31
N ARG A 300 19.25 -13.90 -8.24
CA ARG A 300 19.71 -14.62 -9.42
C ARG A 300 18.54 -15.15 -10.26
N ILE A 301 17.49 -15.69 -9.65
CA ILE A 301 16.28 -16.13 -10.36
C ILE A 301 15.70 -14.98 -11.19
N PHE A 302 15.44 -13.83 -10.58
CA PHE A 302 14.86 -12.68 -11.30
C PHE A 302 15.78 -12.10 -12.36
N THR A 303 17.09 -12.06 -12.09
CA THR A 303 18.08 -11.57 -13.07
C THR A 303 18.13 -12.47 -14.31
N LEU A 304 17.98 -13.79 -14.15
CA LEU A 304 17.96 -14.72 -15.29
C LEU A 304 16.65 -14.69 -16.06
N LEU A 305 15.52 -14.40 -15.40
CA LEU A 305 14.21 -14.31 -16.03
C LEU A 305 13.98 -12.98 -16.78
N ALA A 306 14.74 -11.93 -16.44
CA ALA A 306 14.72 -10.64 -17.13
C ALA A 306 15.98 -10.49 -18.01
N PRO A 307 15.99 -11.00 -19.25
CA PRO A 307 17.11 -10.77 -20.15
C PRO A 307 17.28 -9.27 -20.37
N VAL A 308 18.41 -8.72 -19.91
CA VAL A 308 18.78 -7.32 -20.18
C VAL A 308 18.99 -7.18 -21.68
N ASN A 309 18.02 -6.58 -22.36
CA ASN A 309 18.15 -6.25 -23.77
C ASN A 309 19.05 -5.01 -23.87
N ARG A 310 20.38 -5.21 -23.91
CA ARG A 310 21.38 -4.13 -23.99
C ARG A 310 21.17 -3.19 -25.20
N ASN A 311 20.41 -3.62 -26.21
CA ASN A 311 20.16 -2.85 -27.43
C ASN A 311 19.08 -1.74 -27.30
N LEU A 312 18.32 -1.70 -26.19
CA LEU A 312 17.31 -0.64 -25.98
C LEU A 312 17.88 0.65 -25.35
N LEU A 313 19.14 0.66 -24.93
CA LEU A 313 19.82 1.87 -24.44
C LEU A 313 20.36 2.77 -25.56
N ASN A 314 20.50 2.26 -26.79
CA ASN A 314 21.01 3.05 -27.93
C ASN A 314 19.92 3.74 -28.75
N TYR A 315 18.64 3.51 -28.47
CA TYR A 315 17.53 4.06 -29.26
C TYR A 315 17.14 5.51 -28.91
N THR A 316 17.83 6.12 -27.94
CA THR A 316 17.59 7.52 -27.53
C THR A 316 18.65 8.51 -28.02
N GLU A 317 19.75 8.05 -28.64
CA GLU A 317 20.81 8.96 -29.13
C GLU A 317 20.69 9.32 -30.63
N GLU A 318 19.95 8.56 -31.45
CA GLU A 318 19.92 8.79 -32.92
C GLU A 318 18.72 9.62 -33.45
N LYS A 319 17.80 10.08 -32.60
CA LYS A 319 16.69 10.97 -33.04
C LYS A 319 16.91 12.47 -32.79
N GLY A 320 18.14 12.86 -32.47
CA GLY A 320 18.51 14.26 -32.19
C GLY A 320 19.17 15.03 -33.35
N VAL A 321 19.42 14.41 -34.51
CA VAL A 321 20.12 15.09 -35.63
C VAL A 321 19.56 14.64 -36.97
N ALA A 322 18.49 15.28 -37.44
CA ALA A 322 18.17 15.44 -38.86
C ALA A 322 16.97 16.38 -39.06
N GLU A 323 17.09 17.65 -38.67
CA GLU A 323 16.35 18.75 -39.29
C GLU A 323 17.28 19.97 -39.38
N THR A 324 17.96 20.06 -40.54
CA THR A 324 18.51 21.30 -41.12
C THR A 324 18.37 21.19 -42.63
#